data_AF-A0A0G8C454-F1
#
_entry.id   AF-A0A0G8C454-F1
#
_cell.length_a   1.000
_cell.length_b   1.000
_cell.length_c   1.000
_cell.angle_alpha   90.00
_cell.angle_beta   90.00
_cell.angle_gamma   90.00
#
_symmetry.space_group_name_H-M   'P 1'
#
loop_
_entity.id
_entity.type
_entity.pdbx_description
1 polymer ?
#
loop_
_entity_poly.entity_id
_entity_poly.type
_entity_poly.pdbx_seq_one_letter_code
_entity_poly.pdbx_strand_id
1 'polypeptide(L)' 'MTKVGLVLAGGGCKGAYHIGVWKAFNEYGISDHICAVSGTSVGALNATLFSQGDYRIAETI' A
#
# COMPACT_ATOMS: atom_id res chain seq x y z
N MET A 1 -7.60 0.12 -20.18
CA MET A 1 -6.79 -0.20 -18.99
C MET A 1 -7.69 -0.19 -17.78
N THR A 2 -7.59 -1.22 -16.93
CA THR A 2 -8.44 -1.36 -15.74
C THR A 2 -7.87 -0.54 -14.59
N LYS A 3 -8.69 0.34 -14.02
CA LYS A 3 -8.33 1.15 -12.85
C LYS A 3 -8.66 0.37 -11.58
N VAL A 4 -7.73 0.32 -10.62
CA VAL A 4 -7.87 -0.44 -9.36
C VAL A 4 -7.89 0.50 -8.17
N GLY A 5 -8.82 0.26 -7.24
CA GLY A 5 -8.81 0.85 -5.90
C GLY A 5 -8.22 -0.13 -4.89
N LEU A 6 -7.18 0.26 -4.18
CA LEU A 6 -6.56 -0.53 -3.11
C LEU A 6 -7.17 -0.17 -1.75
N VAL A 7 -7.70 -1.16 -1.03
CA VAL A 7 -8.27 -0.96 0.31
C VAL A 7 -7.42 -1.69 1.34
N LEU A 8 -6.83 -0.94 2.28
CA LEU A 8 -5.97 -1.46 3.34
C LEU A 8 -6.74 -1.51 4.66
N ALA A 9 -7.10 -2.71 5.10
CA ALA A 9 -7.82 -2.91 6.35
C ALA A 9 -6.97 -2.52 7.57
N GLY A 10 -7.65 -2.26 8.71
CA GLY A 10 -6.98 -2.17 9.99
C GLY A 10 -6.45 -3.53 10.47
N GLY A 11 -5.64 -3.54 11.53
CA GLY A 11 -5.07 -4.78 12.06
C GLY A 11 -3.90 -4.63 13.04
N GLY A 12 -3.64 -3.41 13.52
CA GLY A 12 -2.50 -3.12 14.40
C GLY A 12 -1.17 -3.53 13.77
N CYS A 13 -0.31 -4.22 14.52
CA CYS A 13 1.02 -4.61 14.04
C CYS A 13 1.00 -5.50 12.78
N LYS A 14 -0.10 -6.22 12.49
CA LYS A 14 -0.22 -7.01 11.26
C LYS A 14 -0.20 -6.15 9.99
N GLY A 15 -0.45 -4.83 10.11
CA GLY A 15 -0.33 -3.89 9.00
C GLY A 15 1.07 -3.87 8.38
N ALA A 16 2.12 -4.26 9.11
CA ALA A 16 3.47 -4.37 8.55
C ALA A 16 3.54 -5.26 7.29
N TYR A 17 2.67 -6.28 7.19
CA TYR A 17 2.61 -7.15 6.02
C TYR A 17 2.15 -6.43 4.74
N HIS A 18 1.46 -5.28 4.84
CA HIS A 18 1.07 -4.50 3.66
C HIS A 18 2.29 -3.98 2.88
N ILE A 19 3.44 -3.74 3.53
CA ILE A 19 4.68 -3.32 2.86
C ILE A 19 5.19 -4.43 1.93
N GLY A 20 5.15 -5.69 2.39
CA GLY A 20 5.50 -6.84 1.55
C GLY A 20 4.56 -7.01 0.35
N VAL A 21 3.27 -6.72 0.53
CA VAL A 21 2.29 -6.71 -0.58
C VAL A 21 2.61 -5.60 -1.57
N TRP A 22 2.96 -4.40 -1.10
CA TRP A 22 3.38 -3.30 -1.97
C TRP A 22 4.64 -3.67 -2.76
N LYS A 23 5.62 -4.33 -2.14
CA LYS A 23 6.80 -4.84 -2.83
C LYS A 23 6.42 -5.73 -4.02
N ALA A 24 5.54 -6.71 -3.78
CA ALA A 24 5.05 -7.58 -4.83
C ALA A 24 4.31 -6.79 -5.93
N PHE A 25 3.48 -5.81 -5.57
CA PHE A 25 2.81 -4.97 -6.56
C PHE A 25 3.78 -4.24 -7.49
N ASN A 26 4.91 -3.75 -6.97
CA ASN A 26 5.96 -3.14 -7.78
C ASN A 26 6.64 -4.18 -8.69
N GLU A 27 6.99 -5.36 -8.16
CA GLU A 27 7.64 -6.44 -8.91
C GLU A 27 6.79 -6.98 -10.07
N TYR A 28 5.46 -7.01 -9.90
CA TYR A 28 4.52 -7.50 -10.91
C TYR A 28 3.85 -6.39 -11.74
N GLY A 29 4.25 -5.12 -11.59
CA GLY A 29 3.68 -3.98 -12.33
C GLY A 29 2.20 -3.68 -11.99
N ILE A 30 1.71 -4.18 -10.85
CA ILE A 30 0.33 -3.95 -10.39
C ILE A 30 0.16 -2.51 -9.89
N SER A 31 1.21 -1.93 -9.30
CA SER A 31 1.18 -0.56 -8.76
C SER A 31 0.78 0.48 -9.81
N ASP A 32 1.14 0.27 -11.08
CA ASP A 32 0.81 1.16 -12.22
C ASP A 32 -0.70 1.23 -12.51
N HIS A 33 -1.48 0.31 -11.95
CA HIS A 33 -2.93 0.24 -12.14
C HIS A 33 -3.72 0.74 -10.93
N ILE A 34 -3.05 1.03 -9.81
CA ILE A 34 -3.68 1.50 -8.57
C ILE A 34 -3.87 3.02 -8.68
N CYS A 35 -5.11 3.46 -8.82
CA CYS A 35 -5.45 4.88 -8.99
C CYS A 35 -6.10 5.51 -7.77
N ALA A 36 -6.45 4.70 -6.77
CA ALA A 36 -7.02 5.16 -5.51
C ALA A 36 -6.58 4.22 -4.40
N VAL A 37 -6.34 4.77 -3.22
CA VAL A 37 -6.05 4.00 -2.01
C VAL A 37 -6.93 4.49 -0.87
N SER A 38 -7.40 3.56 -0.04
CA SER A 38 -8.08 3.86 1.21
C SER A 38 -7.56 2.94 2.31
N GLY A 39 -7.72 3.36 3.56
CA GLY A 39 -7.41 2.48 4.66
C GLY A 39 -7.96 2.97 5.99
N THR A 40 -7.99 2.06 6.96
CA THR A 40 -8.50 2.30 8.32
C THR A 40 -7.44 1.97 9.36
N SER A 41 -7.26 2.83 10.37
CA SER A 41 -6.25 2.64 11.44
C SER A 41 -4.83 2.46 10.85
N VAL A 42 -4.08 1.40 11.17
CA VAL A 42 -2.77 1.11 10.55
C VAL A 42 -2.85 1.03 9.02
N GLY A 43 -3.99 0.59 8.48
CA GLY A 43 -4.23 0.60 7.04
C GLY A 43 -4.27 2.00 6.47
N ALA A 44 -4.74 3.00 7.23
CA ALA A 44 -4.72 4.41 6.81
C ALA A 44 -3.30 4.98 6.80
N LEU A 45 -2.45 4.58 7.76
CA LEU A 45 -1.03 4.93 7.78
C LEU A 45 -0.34 4.38 6.52
N ASN A 46 -0.52 3.08 6.24
CA ASN A 46 0.07 2.46 5.06
C ASN A 46 -0.51 3.00 3.75
N ALA A 47 -1.80 3.36 3.72
CA ALA A 47 -2.42 3.99 2.56
C ALA A 47 -1.81 5.37 2.28
N THR A 48 -1.50 6.12 3.34
CA THR A 48 -0.80 7.41 3.24
C THR A 48 0.62 7.22 2.69
N LEU A 49 1.38 6.27 3.24
CA LEU A 49 2.72 5.93 2.74
C LEU A 49 2.68 5.48 1.27
N PHE A 50 1.74 4.61 0.92
CA PHE A 50 1.52 4.18 -0.47
C PHE A 50 1.24 5.37 -1.39
N SER A 51 0.40 6.31 -0.96
CA SER A 51 0.10 7.52 -1.73
C SER A 51 1.27 8.49 -1.84
N GLN A 52 2.26 8.45 -0.94
CA GLN A 52 3.50 9.21 -1.12
C GLN A 52 4.39 8.63 -2.23
N GLY A 53 4.24 7.34 -2.54
CA GLY A 53 4.92 6.68 -3.66
C GLY A 53 6.38 6.29 -3.41
N ASP A 54 6.97 6.67 -2.28
CA ASP A 54 8.32 6.25 -1.92
C ASP A 54 8.30 4.94 -1.12
N TYR A 55 8.38 3.82 -1.85
CA TYR A 55 8.44 2.48 -1.26
C TYR A 55 9.62 2.32 -0.30
N ARG A 56 10.77 2.92 -0.59
CA ARG A 56 11.99 2.74 0.23
C ARG A 56 11.82 3.38 1.59
N ILE A 57 11.22 4.56 1.64
CA ILE A 57 10.86 5.19 2.92
C ILE A 57 9.91 4.28 3.70
N ALA A 58 8.84 3.80 3.06
CA ALA A 58 7.84 2.96 3.70
C ALA A 58 8.38 1.61 4.22
N GLU A 59 9.43 1.06 3.61
CA GLU A 59 10.09 -0.18 4.05
C GLU A 59 10.96 0.01 5.30
N THR A 60 11.39 1.24 5.58
CA THR A 60 12.37 1.54 6.64
C THR A 60 11.78 2.13 7.93
N ILE A 61 10.50 2.47 7.92
CA ILE A 61 9.75 3.01 9.07
C ILE A 61 9.10 1.87 9.85
#